data_AF-A0A971D169-F1
#
_entry.id   AF-A0A971D169-F1
#
_cell.length_a   1.000
_cell.length_b   1.000
_cell.length_c   1.000
_cell.angle_alpha   90.00
_cell.angle_beta   90.00
_cell.angle_gamma   90.00
#
_symmetry.space_group_name_H-M   'P 1'
#
loop_
_entity.id
_entity.type
_entity.pdbx_description
1 polymer ?
#
loop_
_entity_poly.entity_id
_entity_poly.type
_entity_poly.pdbx_seq_one_letter_code
_entity_poly.pdbx_strand_id
1 'polypeptide(L)' 'RIGAGIKAWEAMGGKVLSFLVTFGEYDYVAVGDGPSDEAAAAFALALASQGQVTTTTLKGFTPEEFAGVVAAIP' A
#
# COMPACT_ATOMS: atom_id res chain seq x y z
N ARG A 1 16.59 2.82 -0.54
CA ARG A 1 15.47 2.32 0.29
C ARG A 1 14.16 2.48 -0.48
N ILE A 2 13.66 3.71 -0.66
CA ILE A 2 12.42 4.00 -1.40
C ILE A 2 12.44 3.42 -2.83
N GLY A 3 13.44 3.78 -3.64
CA GLY A 3 13.53 3.27 -5.02
C GLY A 3 13.69 1.76 -5.15
N ALA A 4 14.27 1.09 -4.13
CA ALA A 4 14.35 -0.37 -4.10
C ALA A 4 12.99 -0.99 -3.74
N GLY A 5 12.25 -0.38 -2.80
CA GLY A 5 10.89 -0.76 -2.47
C GLY A 5 9.94 -0.62 -3.65
N ILE A 6 10.02 0.49 -4.40
CA ILE A 6 9.20 0.70 -5.61
C ILE A 6 9.46 -0.41 -6.63
N LYS A 7 10.74 -0.69 -6.95
CA LYS A 7 11.09 -1.78 -7.89
C LYS A 7 10.64 -3.15 -7.41
N ALA A 8 10.71 -3.42 -6.11
CA ALA A 8 10.22 -4.67 -5.54
C ALA A 8 8.70 -4.79 -5.67
N TRP A 9 7.96 -3.69 -5.47
CA TRP A 9 6.51 -3.67 -5.67
C TRP A 9 6.14 -3.91 -7.14
N GLU A 10 6.83 -3.24 -8.06
CA GLU A 10 6.64 -3.42 -9.50
C GLU A 10 6.96 -4.85 -9.96
N ALA A 11 8.01 -5.47 -9.40
CA ALA A 11 8.35 -6.87 -9.68
C ALA A 11 7.28 -7.87 -9.20
N MET A 12 6.45 -7.48 -8.22
CA MET A 12 5.31 -8.25 -7.74
C MET A 12 4.01 -7.96 -8.53
N GLY A 13 4.09 -7.19 -9.61
CA GLY A 13 2.94 -6.81 -10.44
C GLY A 13 2.16 -5.61 -9.89
N GLY A 14 2.68 -4.95 -8.87
CA GLY A 14 2.10 -3.73 -8.31
C GLY A 14 2.51 -2.46 -9.06
N LYS A 15 1.78 -1.38 -8.81
CA LYS A 15 2.08 -0.04 -9.31
C LYS A 15 2.06 0.95 -8.17
N VAL A 16 3.01 1.87 -8.11
CA VAL A 16 2.96 3.00 -7.18
C VAL A 16 2.23 4.16 -7.86
N LEU A 17 1.15 4.63 -7.25
CA LEU A 17 0.36 5.77 -7.72
C LEU A 17 0.88 7.08 -7.13
N SER A 18 1.27 7.06 -5.86
CA SER A 18 1.79 8.22 -5.16
C SER A 18 2.76 7.81 -4.06
N PHE A 19 3.76 8.63 -3.81
CA PHE A 19 4.67 8.51 -2.69
C PHE A 19 4.89 9.90 -2.10
N LEU A 20 4.50 10.09 -0.84
CA LEU A 20 4.56 11.37 -0.14
C LEU A 20 5.43 11.20 1.09
N VAL A 21 6.43 12.05 1.23
CA VAL A 21 7.18 12.18 2.49
C VAL A 21 6.35 13.07 3.41
N THR A 22 6.16 12.60 4.64
CA THR A 22 5.32 13.26 5.63
C THR A 22 6.14 13.68 6.84
N PHE A 23 5.69 14.74 7.51
CA PHE A 23 6.27 15.20 8.78
C PHE A 23 5.23 14.97 9.86
N GLY A 24 5.35 13.85 10.58
CA GLY A 24 4.37 13.40 11.56
C GLY A 24 4.72 12.03 12.12
N GLU A 25 3.70 11.25 12.50
CA GLU A 25 3.87 9.90 13.05
C GLU A 25 4.56 8.93 12.09
N TYR A 26 4.38 9.14 10.78
CA TYR A 26 4.99 8.33 9.73
C TYR A 26 5.94 9.17 8.88
N ASP A 27 7.03 8.54 8.43
CA ASP A 27 8.02 9.16 7.54
C ASP A 27 7.53 9.31 6.10
N TYR A 28 6.62 8.43 5.66
CA TYR A 28 6.04 8.48 4.33
C TYR A 28 4.70 7.75 4.23
N VAL A 29 3.92 8.12 3.22
CA VAL A 29 2.72 7.40 2.76
C VAL A 29 2.92 7.02 1.30
N ALA A 30 2.67 5.75 0.98
CA ALA A 30 2.66 5.26 -0.39
C ALA A 30 1.25 4.76 -0.74
N VAL A 31 0.76 5.16 -1.90
CA VAL A 31 -0.49 4.66 -2.48
C VAL A 31 -0.11 3.86 -3.72
N GLY A 32 -0.63 2.64 -3.83
CA GLY A 32 -0.33 1.77 -4.96
C GLY A 32 -1.45 0.79 -5.23
N ASP A 33 -1.58 0.41 -6.50
CA ASP A 33 -2.46 -0.66 -6.94
C ASP A 33 -1.67 -1.97 -6.99
N GLY A 34 -2.33 -3.07 -6.66
CA GLY A 34 -1.74 -4.40 -6.69
C GLY A 34 -2.69 -5.42 -7.31
N PRO A 35 -2.16 -6.59 -7.72
CA PRO A 35 -2.98 -7.63 -8.35
C PRO A 35 -3.90 -8.36 -7.36
N SER A 36 -3.59 -8.34 -6.06
CA SER A 36 -4.42 -8.89 -4.99
C SER A 36 -4.04 -8.34 -3.61
N ASP A 37 -4.91 -8.56 -2.61
CA ASP A 37 -4.66 -8.20 -1.21
C ASP A 37 -3.47 -9.00 -0.64
N GLU A 38 -3.32 -10.27 -1.03
CA GLU A 38 -2.20 -11.12 -0.61
C GLU A 38 -0.86 -10.60 -1.14
N ALA A 39 -0.84 -10.08 -2.38
CA ALA A 39 0.37 -9.47 -2.94
C ALA A 39 0.77 -8.22 -2.15
N ALA A 40 -0.19 -7.37 -1.77
CA ALA A 40 0.06 -6.19 -0.95
C ALA A 40 0.56 -6.57 0.45
N ALA A 41 -0.04 -7.57 1.09
CA ALA A 41 0.38 -8.06 2.40
C ALA A 41 1.80 -8.66 2.35
N ALA A 42 2.09 -9.50 1.34
CA ALA A 42 3.41 -10.10 1.15
C ALA A 42 4.48 -9.03 0.95
N PHE A 43 4.18 -7.99 0.16
CA PHE A 43 5.09 -6.85 -0.03
C PHE A 43 5.34 -6.09 1.27
N ALA A 44 4.29 -5.77 2.02
CA ALA A 44 4.41 -5.05 3.29
C ALA A 44 5.25 -5.83 4.32
N LEU A 45 5.06 -7.16 4.41
CA LEU A 45 5.84 -8.04 5.28
C LEU A 45 7.31 -8.16 4.81
N ALA A 46 7.55 -8.28 3.51
CA ALA A 46 8.90 -8.33 2.94
C ALA A 46 9.65 -7.01 3.13
N LEU A 47 8.95 -5.88 3.14
CA LEU A 47 9.53 -4.58 3.42
C LEU A 47 9.88 -4.43 4.92
N ALA A 48 8.96 -4.84 5.80
CA ALA A 48 9.17 -4.80 7.25
C ALA A 48 10.28 -5.77 7.72
N SER A 49 10.39 -6.95 7.11
CA SER A 49 11.40 -7.96 7.48
C SER A 49 12.84 -7.52 7.24
N GLN A 50 13.06 -6.52 6.39
CA GLN A 50 14.38 -5.91 6.18
C GLN A 50 14.82 -5.03 7.37
N GLY A 51 13.94 -4.78 8.34
CA GLY A 51 14.23 -4.02 9.56
C GLY A 51 14.43 -2.52 9.36
N GLN A 52 14.16 -2.00 8.16
CA GLN A 52 14.38 -0.59 7.84
C GLN A 52 13.14 0.28 8.07
N VAL A 53 11.94 -0.30 8.08
CA VAL A 53 10.66 0.40 8.24
C VAL A 53 9.64 -0.48 8.94
N THR A 54 8.68 0.15 9.61
CA THR A 54 7.45 -0.50 10.09
C THR A 54 6.30 -0.04 9.21
N THR A 55 5.42 -0.97 8.83
CA THR A 55 4.33 -0.69 7.88
C THR A 55 2.97 -0.73 8.58
N THR A 56 2.10 0.20 8.20
CA THR A 56 0.66 0.14 8.46
C THR A 56 -0.03 0.10 7.11
N THR A 57 -0.59 -1.06 6.76
CA THR A 57 -1.22 -1.27 5.45
C THR A 57 -2.72 -1.07 5.56
N LEU A 58 -3.27 -0.25 4.66
CA LEU A 58 -4.70 0.02 4.57
C LEU A 58 -5.20 -0.44 3.21
N LYS A 59 -6.35 -1.13 3.18
CA LYS A 59 -7.06 -1.39 1.93
C LYS A 59 -7.74 -0.10 1.47
N GLY A 60 -7.37 0.37 0.28
CA GLY A 60 -8.06 1.46 -0.38
C GLY A 60 -9.28 0.94 -1.13
N PHE A 61 -10.40 1.63 -1.01
CA PHE A 61 -11.57 1.45 -1.88
C PHE A 61 -11.65 2.61 -2.85
N THR A 62 -12.02 2.36 -4.10
CA THR A 62 -12.42 3.45 -4.99
C THR A 62 -13.74 4.07 -4.49
N PRO A 63 -14.07 5.31 -4.89
CA PRO A 63 -15.35 5.91 -4.54
C PRO A 63 -16.56 5.04 -4.92
N GLU A 64 -16.48 4.32 -6.05
CA GLU A 64 -17.53 3.43 -6.54
C GLU A 64 -17.67 2.17 -5.67
N GLU A 65 -16.55 1.55 -5.31
CA GLU A 65 -16.54 0.39 -4.40
C GLU A 65 -17.09 0.77 -3.02
N PHE A 66 -16.67 1.92 -2.50
CA PHE A 66 -17.15 2.42 -1.22
C PHE A 66 -18.64 2.77 -1.26
N ALA A 67 -19.15 3.33 -2.37
CA ALA A 67 -20.59 3.54 -2.54
C ALA A 67 -21.38 2.22 -2.48
N GLY A 68 -20.83 1.15 -3.06
CA GLY A 68 -21.40 -0.20 -2.94
C GLY A 68 -21.43 -0.71 -1.50
N VAL A 69 -20.36 -0.48 -0.72
CA VAL A 69 -20.33 -0.81 0.72
C VAL A 69 -21.41 -0.05 1.48
N VAL A 70 -21.55 1.26 1.24
CA VAL A 70 -22.56 2.10 1.90
C VAL A 70 -23.97 1.64 1.57
N ALA A 71 -24.23 1.27 0.31
CA ALA A 71 -25.55 0.79 -0.12
C ALA A 71 -25.95 -0.58 0.51
N ALA A 72 -24.98 -1.35 1.02
CA ALA A 72 -25.21 -2.63 1.68
C ALA A 72 -25.49 -2.50 3.20
N ILE A 73 -25.45 -1.29 3.75
CA ILE A 73 -25.77 -1.03 5.17
C ILE A 73 -27.30 -1.09 5.35
N PRO A 74 -27.82 -1.84 6.34
CA PRO A 74 -29.25 -1.93 6.62
C PRO A 74 -29.85 -0.65 7.19
#